data_AF-N1UT40-F1
#
_entry.id   AF-N1UT40-F1
#
_cell.length_a   1.000
_cell.length_b   1.000
_cell.length_c   1.000
_cell.angle_alpha   90.00
_cell.angle_beta   90.00
_cell.angle_gamma   90.00
#
_symmetry.space_group_name_H-M   'P 1'
#
loop_
_entity.id
_entity.type
_entity.pdbx_description
1 polymer ?
#
loop_
_entity_poly.entity_id
_entity_poly.type
_entity_poly.pdbx_seq_one_letter_code
_entity_poly.pdbx_strand_id
1 'polypeptide(L)'
;MVLKGQEVELHCDGGGSIDIEADDVVLAVTGSCQEIEVMGFGITLDAEGVDKLDVSGSGNTVRAADAAELRVDGADNSIMLGTVGEIDAEGAGNSISYRAGGSEIADEGSGNTISTG
;
A
#
# COMPACT_ATOMS: atom_id res chain seq x y z
N MET A 1 -1.94 -15.31 25.82
CA MET A 1 -2.65 -15.85 24.64
C MET A 1 -2.04 -15.15 23.45
N VAL A 2 -1.22 -15.85 22.66
CA VAL A 2 -0.56 -15.29 21.47
C VAL A 2 -1.33 -15.84 20.28
N LEU A 3 -1.95 -14.96 19.51
CA LEU A 3 -2.61 -15.33 18.27
C LEU A 3 -1.54 -15.30 17.18
N LYS A 4 -1.02 -16.48 16.80
CA LYS A 4 -0.14 -16.60 15.64
C LYS A 4 -1.01 -16.78 14.39
N GLY A 5 -0.88 -15.88 13.42
CA GLY A 5 -1.50 -16.01 12.09
C GLY A 5 -2.99 -15.64 12.02
N GLN A 6 -3.43 -14.62 12.77
CA GLN A 6 -4.78 -14.10 12.60
C GLN A 6 -4.77 -13.11 11.43
N GLU A 7 -5.18 -13.57 10.26
CA GLU A 7 -5.51 -12.71 9.13
C GLU A 7 -6.80 -11.97 9.50
N VAL A 8 -6.72 -10.65 9.59
CA VAL A 8 -7.92 -9.81 9.82
C VAL A 8 -8.42 -9.37 8.47
N GLU A 9 -9.67 -9.71 8.18
CA GLU A 9 -10.37 -9.25 6.96
C GLU A 9 -11.21 -8.01 7.29
N LEU A 10 -11.00 -6.96 6.53
CA LEU A 10 -11.80 -5.73 6.53
C LEU A 10 -12.50 -5.59 5.18
N HIS A 11 -13.68 -4.98 5.16
CA HIS A 11 -14.46 -4.83 3.93
C HIS A 11 -14.95 -3.39 3.76
N CYS A 12 -14.76 -2.83 2.56
CA CYS A 12 -15.29 -1.54 2.13
C CYS A 12 -16.29 -1.72 0.99
N ASP A 13 -17.41 -1.00 1.03
CA ASP A 13 -18.43 -1.03 -0.03
C ASP A 13 -18.53 0.34 -0.72
N GLY A 14 -17.48 0.72 -1.44
CA GLY A 14 -17.40 1.95 -2.24
C GLY A 14 -17.04 3.21 -1.45
N GLY A 15 -16.44 3.07 -0.27
CA GLY A 15 -16.01 4.18 0.55
C GLY A 15 -15.49 3.76 1.93
N GLY A 16 -15.15 4.75 2.75
CA GLY A 16 -14.56 4.55 4.07
C GLY A 16 -13.03 4.54 4.04
N SER A 17 -12.46 4.93 5.17
CA SER A 17 -11.02 4.99 5.40
C SER A 17 -10.62 3.91 6.41
N ILE A 18 -9.49 3.25 6.16
CA ILE A 18 -8.90 2.27 7.07
C ILE A 18 -7.51 2.77 7.49
N ASP A 19 -7.33 2.99 8.79
CA ASP A 19 -6.05 3.40 9.37
C ASP A 19 -5.40 2.18 10.04
N ILE A 20 -4.20 1.82 9.58
CA ILE A 20 -3.45 0.67 10.08
C ILE A 20 -2.26 1.17 10.91
N GLU A 21 -2.52 1.32 12.22
CA GLU A 21 -1.54 1.64 13.25
C GLU A 21 -1.13 0.37 14.03
N ALA A 22 -0.46 -0.57 13.37
CA ALA A 22 -0.03 -1.82 13.97
C ALA A 22 1.29 -2.32 13.37
N ASP A 23 1.99 -3.19 14.10
CA ASP A 23 3.28 -3.73 13.68
C ASP A 23 3.24 -5.26 13.57
N ASP A 24 3.98 -5.82 12.61
CA ASP A 24 4.12 -7.27 12.39
C ASP A 24 2.77 -8.00 12.21
N VAL A 25 1.80 -7.36 11.54
CA VAL A 25 0.46 -7.91 11.27
C VAL A 25 0.24 -8.29 9.80
N VAL A 26 -0.74 -9.16 9.56
CA VAL A 26 -1.19 -9.56 8.21
C VAL A 26 -2.67 -9.24 8.08
N LEU A 27 -3.04 -8.51 7.03
CA LEU A 27 -4.37 -7.95 6.81
C LEU A 27 -4.83 -8.20 5.37
N ALA A 28 -6.12 -8.47 5.22
CA ALA A 28 -6.79 -8.50 3.92
C ALA A 28 -7.90 -7.44 3.90
N VAL A 29 -7.99 -6.65 2.83
CA VAL A 29 -9.02 -5.64 2.64
C VAL A 29 -9.78 -5.92 1.35
N THR A 30 -11.05 -6.28 1.47
CA THR A 30 -11.91 -6.61 0.33
C THR A 30 -12.84 -5.45 -0.05
N GLY A 31 -13.31 -5.46 -1.28
CA GLY A 31 -14.17 -4.43 -1.84
C GLY A 31 -13.40 -3.18 -2.30
N SER A 32 -14.05 -2.02 -2.22
CA SER A 32 -13.49 -0.76 -2.70
C SER A 32 -13.49 0.28 -1.59
N CYS A 33 -12.31 0.63 -1.09
CA CYS A 33 -12.12 1.64 -0.05
C CYS A 33 -11.82 3.01 -0.66
N GLN A 34 -12.19 4.07 0.05
CA GLN A 34 -11.78 5.42 -0.34
C GLN A 34 -10.30 5.65 0.01
N GLU A 35 -9.88 5.21 1.20
CA GLU A 35 -8.52 5.44 1.67
C GLU A 35 -8.04 4.26 2.53
N ILE A 36 -6.77 3.90 2.38
CA ILE A 36 -6.08 3.00 3.30
C ILE A 36 -4.76 3.66 3.67
N GLU A 37 -4.52 3.87 4.97
CA GLU A 37 -3.27 4.42 5.50
C GLU A 37 -2.49 3.33 6.26
N VAL A 38 -1.22 3.12 5.90
CA VAL A 38 -0.32 2.13 6.46
C VAL A 38 0.83 2.82 7.18
N MET A 39 0.75 2.91 8.51
CA MET A 39 1.70 3.71 9.33
C MET A 39 2.75 2.88 10.08
N GLY A 40 2.45 1.60 10.37
CA GLY A 40 3.34 0.75 11.17
C GLY A 40 4.50 0.12 10.41
N PHE A 41 5.14 -0.88 11.02
CA PHE A 41 6.23 -1.64 10.39
C PHE A 41 5.95 -3.12 10.23
N GLY A 42 6.54 -3.74 9.21
CA GLY A 42 6.44 -5.19 9.00
C GLY A 42 5.02 -5.68 8.66
N ILE A 43 4.13 -4.78 8.22
CA ILE A 43 2.76 -5.10 7.83
C ILE A 43 2.78 -5.82 6.48
N THR A 44 1.99 -6.89 6.37
CA THR A 44 1.62 -7.48 5.07
C THR A 44 0.15 -7.16 4.80
N LEU A 45 -0.12 -6.38 3.75
CA LEU A 45 -1.45 -5.98 3.33
C LEU A 45 -1.76 -6.54 1.93
N ASP A 46 -2.91 -7.20 1.79
CA ASP A 46 -3.51 -7.55 0.50
C ASP A 46 -4.86 -6.83 0.36
N ALA A 47 -4.98 -5.94 -0.62
CA ALA A 47 -6.16 -5.12 -0.84
C ALA A 47 -6.73 -5.32 -2.26
N GLU A 48 -8.04 -5.17 -2.41
CA GLU A 48 -8.69 -5.14 -3.71
C GLU A 48 -8.56 -3.74 -4.34
N GLY A 49 -9.59 -2.89 -4.22
CA GLY A 49 -9.62 -1.55 -4.79
C GLY A 49 -9.49 -0.46 -3.74
N VAL A 50 -8.69 0.57 -4.03
CA VAL A 50 -8.55 1.76 -3.17
C VAL A 50 -8.38 3.01 -4.01
N ASP A 51 -9.05 4.11 -3.64
CA ASP A 51 -8.82 5.38 -4.33
C ASP A 51 -7.45 5.96 -3.92
N LYS A 52 -7.19 6.14 -2.62
CA LYS A 52 -5.89 6.59 -2.09
C LYS A 52 -5.24 5.55 -1.19
N LEU A 53 -4.06 5.08 -1.57
CA LEU A 53 -3.21 4.22 -0.75
C LEU A 53 -2.01 5.02 -0.23
N ASP A 54 -1.94 5.21 1.09
CA ASP A 54 -0.88 5.97 1.74
C ASP A 54 -0.01 5.04 2.60
N VAL A 55 1.30 5.03 2.34
CA VAL A 55 2.28 4.18 3.03
C VAL A 55 3.37 5.06 3.63
N SER A 56 3.17 5.44 4.89
CA SER A 56 4.10 6.27 5.66
C SER A 56 5.02 5.44 6.58
N GLY A 57 4.66 4.18 6.84
CA GLY A 57 5.43 3.23 7.64
C GLY A 57 6.68 2.65 6.96
N SER A 58 7.31 1.65 7.56
CA SER A 58 8.55 1.07 7.02
C SER A 58 8.60 -0.44 6.98
N GLY A 59 9.32 -1.00 5.99
CA GLY A 59 9.48 -2.45 5.85
C GLY A 59 8.16 -3.20 5.58
N ASN A 60 7.15 -2.51 5.05
CA ASN A 60 5.84 -3.11 4.78
C ASN A 60 5.82 -3.80 3.40
N THR A 61 5.01 -4.85 3.28
CA THR A 61 4.70 -5.49 2.01
C THR A 61 3.24 -5.23 1.68
N VAL A 62 2.98 -4.45 0.63
CA VAL A 62 1.62 -4.05 0.24
C VAL A 62 1.30 -4.57 -1.16
N ARG A 63 0.14 -5.20 -1.30
CA ARG A 63 -0.43 -5.63 -2.59
C ARG A 63 -1.79 -4.98 -2.72
N ALA A 64 -2.07 -4.36 -3.87
CA ALA A 64 -3.42 -3.94 -4.20
C ALA A 64 -3.75 -4.31 -5.64
N ALA A 65 -5.00 -4.74 -5.90
CA ALA A 65 -5.44 -5.01 -7.26
C ALA A 65 -5.48 -3.71 -8.08
N ASP A 66 -6.06 -2.65 -7.51
CA ASP A 66 -6.18 -1.34 -8.16
C ASP A 66 -6.02 -0.22 -7.12
N ALA A 67 -5.20 0.79 -7.45
CA ALA A 67 -5.07 2.03 -6.68
C ALA A 67 -5.20 3.25 -7.60
N ALA A 68 -6.06 4.24 -7.29
CA ALA A 68 -6.08 5.46 -8.11
C ALA A 68 -4.83 6.32 -7.85
N GLU A 69 -4.43 6.44 -6.59
CA GLU A 69 -3.25 7.17 -6.13
C GLU A 69 -2.47 6.32 -5.11
N LEU A 70 -1.16 6.22 -5.30
CA LEU A 70 -0.21 5.67 -4.32
C LEU A 70 0.69 6.80 -3.81
N ARG A 71 0.70 7.04 -2.49
CA ARG A 71 1.68 7.89 -1.80
C ARG A 71 2.58 7.04 -0.92
N VAL A 72 3.90 7.26 -1.00
CA VAL A 72 4.90 6.53 -0.21
C VAL A 72 5.90 7.51 0.40
N ASP A 73 5.62 7.90 1.64
CA ASP A 73 6.51 8.74 2.45
C ASP A 73 7.49 7.91 3.29
N GLY A 74 7.16 6.63 3.48
CA GLY A 74 7.90 5.68 4.31
C GLY A 74 9.19 5.14 3.70
N ALA A 75 9.78 4.14 4.36
CA ALA A 75 11.06 3.56 3.94
C ALA A 75 11.06 2.04 3.79
N ASP A 76 11.85 1.54 2.84
CA ASP A 76 12.10 0.12 2.62
C ASP A 76 10.82 -0.71 2.42
N ASN A 77 9.76 -0.12 1.85
CA ASN A 77 8.51 -0.81 1.56
C ASN A 77 8.57 -1.55 0.21
N SER A 78 7.90 -2.70 0.12
CA SER A 78 7.72 -3.47 -1.12
C SER A 78 6.26 -3.43 -1.55
N ILE A 79 5.96 -2.73 -2.64
CA ILE A 79 4.60 -2.44 -3.09
C ILE A 79 4.37 -3.06 -4.48
N MET A 80 3.27 -3.79 -4.64
CA MET A 80 2.86 -4.40 -5.90
C MET A 80 1.42 -4.04 -6.23
N LEU A 81 1.20 -3.34 -7.33
CA LEU A 81 -0.12 -2.92 -7.80
C LEU A 81 -0.51 -3.65 -9.09
N GLY A 82 -1.79 -3.95 -9.27
CA GLY A 82 -2.30 -4.33 -10.59
C GLY A 82 -2.35 -3.11 -11.49
N THR A 83 -3.32 -2.24 -11.27
CA THR A 83 -3.44 -0.94 -11.94
C THR A 83 -3.10 0.19 -10.95
N VAL A 84 -2.44 1.24 -11.44
CA VAL A 84 -2.23 2.47 -10.68
C VAL A 84 -2.52 3.69 -11.53
N GLY A 85 -3.12 4.74 -10.98
CA GLY A 85 -3.24 6.03 -11.67
C GLY A 85 -1.96 6.85 -11.52
N GLU A 86 -1.71 7.28 -10.28
CA GLU A 86 -0.60 8.17 -9.91
C GLU A 86 0.28 7.52 -8.84
N ILE A 87 1.58 7.80 -8.89
CA ILE A 87 2.56 7.38 -7.88
C ILE A 87 3.33 8.62 -7.42
N ASP A 88 3.32 8.86 -6.12
CA ASP A 88 4.17 9.82 -5.44
C ASP A 88 5.05 9.11 -4.39
N ALA A 89 6.36 9.13 -4.61
CA ALA A 89 7.34 8.49 -3.74
C ALA A 89 8.34 9.52 -3.18
N GLU A 90 8.04 10.05 -2.00
CA GLU A 90 8.91 10.99 -1.28
C GLU A 90 9.89 10.26 -0.32
N GLY A 91 9.59 9.01 0.01
CA GLY A 91 10.32 8.18 0.96
C GLY A 91 11.66 7.62 0.44
N ALA A 92 12.20 6.61 1.13
CA ALA A 92 13.52 6.07 0.80
C ALA A 92 13.57 4.54 0.66
N GLY A 93 14.30 4.05 -0.34
CA GLY A 93 14.55 2.61 -0.49
C GLY A 93 13.31 1.77 -0.84
N ASN A 94 12.22 2.39 -1.29
CA ASN A 94 10.99 1.68 -1.61
C ASN A 94 11.11 0.95 -2.96
N SER A 95 10.54 -0.25 -3.05
CA SER A 95 10.44 -1.03 -4.28
C SER A 95 8.97 -1.08 -4.71
N ILE A 96 8.63 -0.32 -5.74
CA ILE A 96 7.26 -0.18 -6.26
C ILE A 96 7.20 -0.85 -7.65
N SER A 97 6.22 -1.73 -7.82
CA SER A 97 5.94 -2.36 -9.12
C SER A 97 4.46 -2.33 -9.44
N TYR A 98 4.11 -2.13 -10.71
CA TYR A 98 2.72 -2.11 -11.17
C TYR A 98 2.59 -2.71 -12.57
N ARG A 99 1.41 -3.25 -12.92
CA ARG A 99 1.19 -3.89 -14.25
C ARG A 99 0.70 -2.91 -15.31
N ALA A 100 -0.18 -1.99 -14.95
CA ALA A 100 -0.79 -1.06 -15.90
C ALA A 100 -1.07 0.32 -15.27
N GLY A 101 -1.20 1.34 -16.11
CA GLY A 101 -1.42 2.72 -15.70
C GLY A 101 -0.10 3.46 -15.43
N GLY A 102 -0.02 4.20 -14.32
CA GLY A 102 1.11 5.08 -13.99
C GLY A 102 1.16 6.28 -14.90
N SER A 103 0.05 7.01 -15.04
CA SER A 103 -0.04 8.21 -15.88
C SER A 103 0.84 9.36 -15.35
N GLU A 104 1.05 9.40 -14.04
CA GLU A 104 1.92 10.35 -13.37
C GLU A 104 2.77 9.63 -12.32
N ILE A 105 4.08 9.85 -12.35
CA ILE A 105 5.04 9.26 -11.42
C ILE A 105 6.01 10.34 -10.99
N ALA A 106 5.96 10.68 -9.71
CA ALA A 106 6.90 11.54 -9.02
C ALA A 106 7.72 10.69 -8.04
N ASP A 107 9.04 10.82 -8.13
CA ASP A 107 9.99 10.23 -7.18
C ASP A 107 10.91 11.36 -6.72
N GLU A 108 10.56 11.97 -5.60
CA GLU A 108 11.35 13.02 -4.95
C GLU A 108 12.23 12.47 -3.82
N GLY A 109 12.08 11.18 -3.53
CA GLY A 109 12.78 10.47 -2.50
C GLY A 109 14.18 10.01 -2.88
N SER A 110 14.69 8.99 -2.18
CA SER A 110 16.05 8.49 -2.40
C SER A 110 16.15 6.98 -2.44
N GLY A 111 16.77 6.45 -3.50
CA GLY A 111 16.98 5.00 -3.64
C GLY A 111 15.70 4.20 -3.88
N ASN A 112 14.60 4.85 -4.26
CA ASN A 112 13.39 4.17 -4.69
C ASN A 112 13.63 3.46 -6.03
N THR A 113 12.93 2.35 -6.25
CA THR A 113 12.89 1.64 -7.52
C THR A 113 11.44 1.51 -7.94
N ILE A 114 11.08 2.13 -9.06
CA ILE A 114 9.73 2.09 -9.62
C ILE A 114 9.80 1.38 -10.97
N SER A 115 9.01 0.34 -11.15
CA SER A 115 9.05 -0.48 -12.38
C SER A 115 7.67 -0.95 -12.84
N THR A 116 7.54 -1.11 -14.15
CA THR A 116 6.40 -1.77 -14.78
C THR A 116 6.69 -3.26 -14.98
N GLY A 117 5.69 -4.11 -14.75
CA GLY A 117 5.77 -5.58 -14.90
C GLY A 117 4.83 -6.13 -15.96
#